data_AF-A0AAV2MZV4-F1
#
_entry.id   AF-A0AAV2MZV4-F1
#
_cell.length_a   1.000
_cell.length_b   1.000
_cell.length_c   1.000
_cell.angle_alpha   90.00
_cell.angle_beta   90.00
_cell.angle_gamma   90.00
#
_symmetry.space_group_name_H-M   'P 1'
#
loop_
_entity.id
_entity.type
_entity.pdbx_description
1 polymer ?
#
loop_
_entity_poly.entity_id
_entity_poly.type
_entity_poly.pdbx_seq_one_letter_code
_entity_poly.pdbx_strand_id
1 'polypeptide(L)'
;MVEEYLRDLQDPTTDTENETEEAPTDVFLDLLESLTRRRGREFQELKLHNIAMEARLSGNKATLQKMALYLKEVFPASPPQRRRRTRRTPSPAPIRKRKARRQEYWATQSLWKRDRHRCISGILDQIGPVKQPPKEIMEPYWTRIFTTDGRAAPPSKNGPNKEDIWTPITEMNIKMARIPRTSAPCPDGVSARLYRSIPTTVILRLFNLLM
;
A
#
# COMPACT_ATOMS: atom_id res chain seq x y z
N MET A 1 -16.95 -78.17 -12.48
CA MET A 1 -17.05 -76.88 -11.79
C MET A 1 -17.15 -75.83 -12.88
N VAL A 2 -18.38 -75.59 -13.33
CA VAL A 2 -19.14 -74.34 -13.07
C VAL A 2 -18.65 -73.30 -14.06
N GLU A 3 -19.21 -73.32 -15.27
CA GLU A 3 -20.31 -72.41 -15.63
C GLU A 3 -19.85 -70.95 -15.50
N GLU A 4 -19.71 -70.25 -16.62
CA GLU A 4 -20.70 -69.25 -17.03
C GLU A 4 -20.17 -68.37 -18.17
N TYR A 5 -20.92 -68.43 -19.29
CA TYR A 5 -21.30 -67.33 -20.16
C TYR A 5 -20.19 -66.47 -20.76
N LEU A 6 -19.74 -66.72 -22.00
CA LEU A 6 -20.48 -66.44 -23.24
C LEU A 6 -21.34 -65.17 -23.17
N ARG A 7 -21.05 -64.28 -24.11
CA ARG A 7 -21.77 -63.08 -24.57
C ARG A 7 -21.14 -61.77 -24.10
N ASP A 8 -20.96 -60.78 -24.94
CA ASP A 8 -21.18 -60.65 -26.37
C ASP A 8 -20.42 -59.39 -26.78
N LEU A 9 -19.94 -59.44 -28.02
CA LEU A 9 -19.85 -58.37 -29.01
C LEU A 9 -19.57 -56.91 -28.60
N GLN A 10 -18.76 -56.32 -29.49
CA GLN A 10 -18.79 -54.95 -30.01
C GLN A 10 -17.82 -53.92 -29.42
N ASP A 11 -16.64 -53.85 -30.03
CA ASP A 11 -16.03 -52.57 -30.45
C ASP A 11 -17.01 -51.82 -31.40
N PRO A 12 -17.04 -50.47 -31.52
CA PRO A 12 -15.89 -49.55 -31.49
C PRO A 12 -16.12 -48.16 -30.84
N THR A 13 -15.03 -47.39 -30.67
CA THR A 13 -14.92 -45.91 -30.63
C THR A 13 -16.07 -45.09 -30.05
N THR A 14 -15.86 -44.45 -28.89
CA THR A 14 -16.31 -43.07 -28.66
C THR A 14 -15.34 -42.34 -27.74
N ASP A 15 -14.75 -41.29 -28.29
CA ASP A 15 -14.13 -40.20 -27.55
C ASP A 15 -15.12 -39.63 -26.53
N THR A 16 -14.65 -39.30 -25.33
CA THR A 16 -15.13 -38.16 -24.54
C THR A 16 -14.19 -37.92 -23.37
N GLU A 17 -13.06 -37.30 -23.71
CA GLU A 17 -12.43 -36.33 -22.83
C GLU A 17 -13.49 -35.26 -22.50
N ASN A 18 -14.07 -35.32 -21.31
CA ASN A 18 -14.84 -34.22 -20.74
C ASN A 18 -14.06 -33.69 -19.54
N GLU A 19 -12.86 -33.17 -19.82
CA GLU A 19 -12.33 -32.06 -19.06
C GLU A 19 -13.26 -30.86 -19.35
N THR A 20 -14.00 -30.42 -18.34
CA THR A 20 -14.73 -29.14 -18.39
C THR A 20 -13.73 -27.99 -18.53
N GLU A 21 -13.27 -27.76 -19.76
CA GLU A 21 -12.45 -26.63 -20.22
C GLU A 21 -13.33 -25.42 -20.63
N GLU A 22 -14.46 -25.18 -19.96
CA GLU A 22 -15.33 -24.02 -20.25
C GLU A 22 -14.94 -22.74 -19.49
N ALA A 23 -13.76 -22.67 -18.87
CA ALA A 23 -13.34 -21.53 -18.06
C ALA A 23 -12.42 -20.47 -18.72
N PRO A 24 -11.58 -20.75 -19.74
CA PRO A 24 -10.62 -19.74 -20.22
C PRO A 24 -11.22 -18.77 -21.24
N THR A 25 -12.24 -19.18 -22.00
CA THR A 25 -12.86 -18.38 -23.06
C THR A 25 -13.69 -17.23 -22.51
N ASP A 26 -14.52 -17.49 -21.50
CA ASP A 26 -15.37 -16.45 -20.89
C ASP A 26 -14.56 -15.36 -20.22
N VAL A 27 -13.49 -15.73 -19.50
CA VAL A 27 -12.58 -14.76 -18.86
C VAL A 27 -11.83 -13.93 -19.90
N PHE A 28 -11.47 -14.53 -21.03
CA PHE A 28 -10.78 -13.85 -22.11
C PHE A 28 -11.72 -12.90 -22.88
N LEU A 29 -12.97 -13.29 -23.09
CA LEU A 29 -13.99 -12.45 -23.70
C LEU A 29 -14.34 -11.26 -22.81
N ASP A 30 -14.50 -11.47 -21.51
CA ASP A 30 -14.65 -10.40 -20.51
C ASP A 30 -13.45 -9.44 -20.53
N LEU A 31 -12.24 -9.98 -20.66
CA LEU A 31 -11.02 -9.17 -20.80
C LEU A 31 -11.05 -8.33 -22.08
N LEU A 32 -11.42 -8.90 -23.22
CA LEU A 32 -11.51 -8.15 -24.48
C LEU A 32 -12.62 -7.08 -24.43
N GLU A 33 -13.73 -7.37 -23.78
CA GLU A 33 -14.81 -6.42 -23.58
C GLU A 33 -14.38 -5.27 -22.65
N SER A 34 -13.62 -5.57 -21.60
CA SER A 34 -13.06 -4.57 -20.68
C SER A 34 -12.11 -3.58 -21.36
N LEU A 35 -11.44 -4.00 -22.45
CA LEU A 35 -10.53 -3.15 -23.23
C LEU A 35 -11.26 -2.19 -24.16
N THR A 36 -12.49 -2.52 -24.58
CA THR A 36 -13.26 -1.76 -25.57
C THR A 36 -14.28 -0.80 -24.96
N ARG A 37 -14.71 -1.02 -23.70
CA ARG A 37 -15.63 -0.12 -22.99
C ARG A 37 -15.01 1.26 -22.74
N ARG A 38 -15.79 2.32 -23.00
CA ARG A 38 -15.42 3.70 -22.64
C ARG A 38 -15.16 3.77 -21.13
N ARG A 39 -13.91 4.02 -20.74
CA ARG A 39 -13.46 4.15 -19.34
C ARG A 39 -14.20 5.31 -18.65
N GLY A 40 -15.34 4.99 -18.03
CA GLY A 40 -16.21 5.91 -17.29
C GLY A 40 -16.02 5.74 -15.79
N ARG A 41 -16.01 6.85 -15.04
CA ARG A 41 -15.66 6.95 -13.61
C ARG A 41 -16.75 6.43 -12.65
N GLU A 42 -17.50 5.42 -13.03
CA GLU A 42 -18.45 4.78 -12.13
C GLU A 42 -17.74 3.61 -11.48
N PHE A 43 -17.57 3.66 -10.16
CA PHE A 43 -16.83 2.64 -9.39
C PHE A 43 -17.62 1.32 -9.22
N GLN A 44 -18.51 1.00 -10.17
CA GLN A 44 -19.30 -0.23 -10.34
C GLN A 44 -19.51 -1.05 -9.04
N GLU A 45 -20.08 -0.42 -8.00
CA GLU A 45 -20.08 -0.98 -6.64
C GLU A 45 -20.82 -2.32 -6.54
N LEU A 46 -21.84 -2.50 -7.38
CA LEU A 46 -22.64 -3.72 -7.50
C LEU A 46 -21.81 -4.88 -8.08
N LYS A 47 -20.96 -4.62 -9.09
CA LYS A 47 -20.09 -5.64 -9.66
C LYS A 47 -19.09 -6.16 -8.62
N LEU A 48 -18.49 -5.24 -7.86
CA LEU A 48 -17.60 -5.61 -6.76
C LEU A 48 -18.34 -6.35 -5.63
N HIS A 49 -19.61 -6.00 -5.37
CA HIS A 49 -20.44 -6.73 -4.41
C HIS A 49 -20.64 -8.19 -4.83
N ASN A 50 -20.98 -8.42 -6.09
CA ASN A 50 -21.23 -9.75 -6.61
C ASN A 50 -19.97 -10.61 -6.56
N ILE A 51 -18.82 -10.03 -6.94
CA ILE A 51 -17.51 -10.69 -6.77
C ILE A 51 -17.28 -11.08 -5.31
N ALA A 52 -17.61 -10.20 -4.36
CA ALA A 52 -17.46 -10.50 -2.94
C ALA A 52 -18.36 -11.65 -2.46
N MET A 53 -19.58 -11.73 -2.98
CA MET A 53 -20.52 -12.80 -2.63
C MET A 53 -20.09 -14.14 -3.24
N GLU A 54 -19.64 -14.13 -4.50
CA GLU A 54 -19.13 -15.31 -5.20
C GLU A 54 -17.77 -15.79 -4.68
N ALA A 55 -17.07 -14.97 -3.91
CA ALA A 55 -15.73 -15.30 -3.45
C ALA A 55 -15.67 -16.53 -2.54
N ARG A 56 -16.77 -16.79 -1.82
CA ARG A 56 -16.90 -17.98 -0.97
C ARG A 56 -17.02 -19.27 -1.77
N LEU A 57 -17.48 -19.19 -3.03
CA LEU A 57 -17.82 -20.34 -3.86
C LEU A 57 -16.78 -20.60 -4.95
N SER A 58 -16.24 -19.54 -5.58
CA SER A 58 -15.37 -19.63 -6.76
C SER A 58 -13.88 -19.90 -6.45
N GLY A 59 -13.50 -19.84 -5.17
CA GLY A 59 -12.12 -20.05 -4.73
C GLY A 59 -11.17 -18.88 -5.01
N ASN A 60 -9.98 -18.94 -4.41
CA ASN A 60 -9.07 -17.78 -4.35
C ASN A 60 -8.50 -17.34 -5.72
N LYS A 61 -8.29 -18.27 -6.66
CA LYS A 61 -7.70 -17.93 -7.96
C LYS A 61 -8.70 -17.21 -8.87
N ALA A 62 -9.93 -17.73 -8.96
CA ALA A 62 -10.98 -17.14 -9.79
C ALA A 62 -11.40 -15.76 -9.28
N THR A 63 -11.49 -15.58 -7.95
CA THR A 63 -11.79 -14.28 -7.34
C THR A 63 -10.74 -13.23 -7.65
N LEU A 64 -9.45 -13.57 -7.53
CA LEU A 64 -8.35 -12.66 -7.88
C LEU A 64 -8.38 -12.29 -9.37
N GLN A 65 -8.74 -13.21 -10.27
CA GLN A 65 -8.89 -12.93 -11.69
C GLN A 65 -10.06 -11.96 -11.96
N LYS A 66 -11.25 -12.23 -11.43
CA LYS A 66 -12.42 -11.34 -11.54
C LYS A 66 -12.12 -9.95 -10.97
N MET A 67 -11.41 -9.89 -9.85
CA MET A 67 -11.00 -8.64 -9.23
C MET A 67 -9.95 -7.89 -10.07
N ALA A 68 -8.99 -8.60 -10.68
CA ALA A 68 -8.01 -7.98 -11.58
C ALA A 68 -8.68 -7.36 -12.81
N LEU A 69 -9.70 -8.02 -13.38
CA LEU A 69 -10.51 -7.49 -14.47
C LEU A 69 -11.26 -6.23 -14.03
N TYR A 70 -11.94 -6.28 -12.88
CA TYR A 70 -12.61 -5.13 -12.29
C TYR A 70 -11.67 -3.92 -12.10
N LEU A 71 -10.46 -4.14 -11.57
CA LEU A 71 -9.48 -3.07 -11.38
C LEU A 71 -9.01 -2.46 -12.70
N LYS A 72 -8.84 -3.26 -13.76
CA LYS A 72 -8.47 -2.77 -15.10
C LYS A 72 -9.58 -1.93 -15.75
N GLU A 73 -10.84 -2.25 -15.47
CA GLU A 73 -11.99 -1.49 -15.97
C GLU A 73 -12.14 -0.14 -15.25
N VAL A 74 -12.03 -0.15 -13.92
CA VAL A 74 -12.32 1.02 -13.07
C VAL A 74 -11.16 2.01 -13.04
N PHE A 75 -9.93 1.52 -13.01
CA PHE A 75 -8.74 2.38 -12.94
C PHE A 75 -8.13 2.61 -14.31
N PRO A 76 -7.91 3.87 -14.73
CA PRO A 76 -7.29 4.14 -16.01
C PRO A 76 -5.83 3.64 -15.99
N ALA A 77 -5.45 2.89 -17.03
CA ALA A 77 -4.03 2.61 -17.28
C ALA A 77 -3.27 3.93 -17.33
N SER A 78 -2.14 4.00 -16.60
CA SER A 78 -1.32 5.22 -16.52
C SER A 78 -1.03 5.72 -17.93
N PRO A 79 -1.46 6.93 -18.32
CA PRO A 79 -1.16 7.44 -19.64
C PRO A 79 0.37 7.53 -19.77
N PRO A 80 0.95 7.20 -20.93
CA PRO A 80 2.39 7.34 -21.14
C PRO A 80 2.77 8.76 -20.74
N GLN A 81 3.72 8.88 -19.81
CA GLN A 81 4.17 10.14 -19.22
C GLN A 81 4.69 11.06 -20.34
N ARG A 82 3.79 11.85 -20.95
CA ARG A 82 4.20 12.94 -21.83
C ARG A 82 4.90 13.93 -20.92
N ARG A 83 6.24 13.92 -20.94
CA ARG A 83 7.09 14.91 -20.27
C ARG A 83 6.65 16.29 -20.76
N ARG A 84 5.72 16.93 -20.05
CA ARG A 84 5.36 18.32 -20.31
C ARG A 84 6.61 19.14 -20.06
N ARG A 85 7.23 19.64 -21.12
CA ARG A 85 8.31 20.64 -21.04
C ARG A 85 7.70 21.92 -20.49
N THR A 86 7.63 22.05 -19.17
CA THR A 86 7.27 23.31 -18.53
C THR A 86 8.42 24.28 -18.78
N ARG A 87 8.17 25.36 -19.52
CA ARG A 87 9.10 26.49 -19.61
C ARG A 87 9.29 27.03 -18.20
N ARG A 88 10.50 26.86 -17.64
CA ARG A 88 10.86 27.35 -16.31
C ARG A 88 11.21 28.83 -16.43
N THR A 89 10.37 29.70 -15.89
CA THR A 89 10.86 30.98 -15.35
C THR A 89 11.74 30.67 -14.13
N PRO A 90 12.91 31.32 -13.97
CA PRO A 90 13.76 31.07 -12.82
C PRO A 90 13.18 31.82 -11.61
N SER A 91 12.31 31.17 -10.84
CA SER A 91 12.20 31.56 -9.42
C SER A 91 13.53 31.21 -8.74
N PRO A 92 14.08 32.05 -7.84
CA PRO A 92 15.26 31.66 -7.06
C PRO A 92 14.92 30.35 -6.37
N ALA A 93 15.60 29.28 -6.79
CA ALA A 93 15.33 27.95 -6.25
C ALA A 93 15.54 28.01 -4.73
N PRO A 94 14.62 27.48 -3.92
CA PRO A 94 14.87 27.35 -2.49
C PRO A 94 16.22 26.66 -2.34
N ILE A 95 17.15 27.29 -1.61
CA ILE A 95 18.52 26.83 -1.47
C ILE A 95 18.46 25.34 -1.14
N ARG A 96 19.00 24.49 -2.03
CA ARG A 96 19.02 23.04 -1.84
C ARG A 96 19.52 22.79 -0.42
N LYS A 97 18.81 21.97 0.37
CA LYS A 97 19.16 21.66 1.77
C LYS A 97 20.66 21.41 1.97
N ARG A 98 21.31 20.78 0.99
CA ARG A 98 22.76 20.54 0.95
C ARG A 98 23.62 21.82 0.92
N LYS A 99 23.24 22.84 0.16
CA LYS A 99 23.94 24.13 0.08
C LYS A 99 23.73 24.96 1.35
N ALA A 100 22.52 24.96 1.91
CA ALA A 100 22.23 25.60 3.20
C ALA A 100 23.10 25.02 4.32
N ARG A 101 23.14 23.67 4.44
CA ARG A 101 24.01 22.98 5.41
C ARG A 101 25.49 23.33 5.26
N ARG A 102 25.98 23.49 4.02
CA ARG A 102 27.38 23.87 3.77
C ARG A 102 27.67 25.32 4.20
N GLN A 103 26.71 26.23 4.02
CA GLN A 103 26.85 27.62 4.43
C GLN A 103 26.82 27.74 5.96
N GLU A 104 25.90 27.04 6.64
CA GLU A 104 25.85 26.96 8.10
C GLU A 104 27.15 26.38 8.66
N TYR A 105 27.61 25.24 8.14
CA TYR A 105 28.87 24.64 8.57
C TYR A 105 30.07 25.58 8.41
N TRP A 106 30.16 26.28 7.27
CA TRP A 106 31.24 27.24 7.05
C TRP A 106 31.17 28.43 8.02
N ALA A 107 29.97 28.94 8.29
CA ALA A 107 29.77 30.02 9.27
C ALA A 107 30.18 29.58 10.68
N THR A 108 29.78 28.38 11.11
CA THR A 108 30.18 27.82 12.41
C THR A 108 31.69 27.59 12.51
N GLN A 109 32.32 27.08 11.45
CA GLN A 109 33.77 26.88 11.40
C GLN A 109 34.56 28.19 11.42
N SER A 110 34.07 29.20 10.69
CA SER A 110 34.66 30.55 10.71
C SER A 110 34.57 31.16 12.11
N LEU A 111 33.41 31.03 12.75
CA LEU A 111 33.16 31.56 14.09
C LEU A 111 33.97 30.80 15.15
N TRP A 112 34.13 29.48 15.02
CA TRP A 112 35.01 28.67 15.88
C TRP A 112 36.48 29.13 15.83
N LYS A 113 36.98 29.45 14.64
CA LYS A 113 38.36 29.92 14.47
C LYS A 113 38.57 31.31 15.06
N ARG A 114 37.55 32.17 15.03
CA ARG A 114 37.61 33.55 15.53
C ARG A 114 37.35 33.64 17.04
N ASP A 115 36.32 32.97 17.54
CA ASP A 115 35.86 33.02 18.93
C ASP A 115 35.13 31.72 19.30
N ARG A 116 35.84 30.83 20.00
CA ARG A 116 35.33 29.52 20.39
C ARG A 116 34.18 29.62 21.39
N HIS A 117 34.28 30.54 22.34
CA HIS A 117 33.28 30.69 23.40
C HIS A 117 31.93 31.09 22.79
N ARG A 118 31.94 32.11 21.93
CA ARG A 118 30.72 32.56 21.23
C ARG A 118 30.14 31.50 20.30
N CYS A 119 30.98 30.63 19.71
CA CYS A 119 30.53 29.50 18.91
C CYS A 119 29.76 28.48 19.75
N ILE A 120 30.34 28.09 20.89
CA ILE A 120 29.76 27.11 21.80
C ILE A 120 28.45 27.65 22.38
N SER A 121 28.43 28.88 22.91
CA SER A 121 27.20 29.50 23.40
C SER A 121 26.13 29.57 22.30
N GLY A 122 26.50 30.00 21.09
CA GLY A 122 25.55 30.05 19.97
C GLY A 122 24.97 28.69 19.57
N ILE A 123 25.75 27.60 19.66
CA ILE A 123 25.25 26.24 19.38
C ILE A 123 24.35 25.75 20.51
N LEU A 124 24.74 25.98 21.77
CA LEU A 124 23.99 25.54 22.93
C LEU A 124 22.68 26.33 23.09
N ASP A 125 22.68 27.63 22.79
CA ASP A 125 21.50 28.50 22.89
C ASP A 125 20.51 28.30 21.73
N GLN A 126 20.99 27.88 20.53
CA GLN A 126 20.13 27.50 19.40
C GLN A 126 19.33 26.23 19.69
N ILE A 127 19.84 25.37 20.57
CA ILE A 127 19.08 24.29 21.18
C ILE A 127 18.23 24.96 22.27
N GLY A 128 17.19 25.68 21.85
CA GLY A 128 16.27 26.36 22.76
C GLY A 128 15.82 25.44 23.90
N PRO A 129 15.31 25.98 25.03
CA PRO A 129 15.15 25.26 26.28
C PRO A 129 14.59 23.86 26.04
N VAL A 130 15.47 22.87 26.14
CA VAL A 130 15.10 21.48 25.90
C VAL A 130 14.02 21.18 26.92
N LYS A 131 12.80 20.87 26.46
CA LYS A 131 11.71 20.41 27.33
C LYS A 131 12.12 19.05 27.90
N GLN A 132 12.98 19.07 28.91
CA GLN A 132 13.41 17.90 29.62
C GLN A 132 12.23 17.42 30.47
N PRO A 133 11.87 16.13 30.40
CA PRO A 133 10.92 15.56 31.34
C PRO A 133 11.38 15.77 32.79
N PRO A 134 10.45 15.85 33.76
CA PRO A 134 10.79 15.90 35.17
C PRO A 134 11.79 14.81 35.57
N LYS A 135 12.74 15.15 36.43
CA LYS A 135 13.81 14.25 36.88
C LYS A 135 13.24 12.94 37.44
N GLU A 136 12.13 13.01 38.17
CA GLU A 136 11.41 11.88 38.77
C GLU A 136 10.95 10.83 37.75
N ILE A 137 10.69 11.24 36.49
CA ILE A 137 10.29 10.34 35.41
C ILE A 137 11.52 9.83 34.66
N MET A 138 12.53 10.70 34.52
CA MET A 138 13.72 10.43 33.72
C MET A 138 14.68 9.45 34.43
N GLU A 139 14.88 9.62 35.73
CA GLU A 139 15.79 8.81 36.55
C GLU A 139 15.43 7.31 36.55
N PRO A 140 14.19 6.88 36.88
CA PRO A 140 13.85 5.46 36.87
C PRO A 140 13.91 4.84 35.46
N TYR A 141 13.64 5.63 34.41
CA TYR A 141 13.76 5.19 33.02
C TYR A 141 15.21 4.88 32.65
N TRP A 142 16.15 5.80 32.90
CA TRP A 142 17.55 5.59 32.57
C TRP A 142 18.23 4.58 33.48
N THR A 143 17.92 4.60 34.78
CA THR A 143 18.43 3.58 35.71
C THR A 143 18.06 2.20 35.21
N ARG A 144 16.78 1.97 34.85
CA ARG A 144 16.35 0.70 34.24
C ARG A 144 17.14 0.36 32.98
N ILE A 145 17.37 1.30 32.06
CA ILE A 145 18.13 1.02 30.83
C ILE A 145 19.58 0.63 31.12
N PHE A 146 20.24 1.31 32.06
CA PHE A 146 21.66 1.12 32.35
C PHE A 146 21.94 -0.02 33.34
N THR A 147 20.97 -0.44 34.16
CA THR A 147 21.13 -1.52 35.13
C THR A 147 20.52 -2.86 34.69
N THR A 148 19.75 -2.89 33.59
CA THR A 148 19.21 -4.17 33.09
C THR A 148 20.21 -4.79 32.11
N ASP A 149 20.53 -6.08 32.30
CA ASP A 149 21.49 -6.83 31.49
C ASP A 149 21.00 -7.04 30.04
N GLY A 150 21.02 -5.99 29.21
CA GLY A 150 20.95 -6.00 27.75
C GLY A 150 19.78 -6.70 27.04
N ARG A 151 18.88 -7.39 27.77
CA ARG A 151 17.87 -8.29 27.20
C ARG A 151 16.45 -7.75 27.24
N ALA A 152 16.20 -6.65 27.95
CA ALA A 152 14.87 -6.07 28.06
C ALA A 152 14.81 -4.71 27.37
N ALA A 153 14.30 -4.69 26.14
CA ALA A 153 13.81 -3.46 25.54
C ALA A 153 12.65 -2.91 26.38
N PRO A 154 12.51 -1.58 26.55
CA PRO A 154 11.37 -1.02 27.25
C PRO A 154 10.07 -1.47 26.57
N PRO A 155 9.02 -1.83 27.34
CA PRO A 155 7.75 -2.24 26.75
C PRO A 155 7.19 -1.07 25.94
N SER A 156 7.20 -1.22 24.61
CA SER A 156 6.49 -0.31 23.73
C SER A 156 5.00 -0.53 23.96
N LYS A 157 4.34 0.44 24.60
CA LYS A 157 2.87 0.48 24.72
C LYS A 157 2.17 0.67 23.36
N ASN A 158 2.94 0.87 22.28
CA ASN A 158 2.46 1.18 20.94
C ASN A 158 2.82 0.09 19.92
N GLY A 159 2.97 -1.17 20.36
CA GLY A 159 3.05 -2.29 19.43
C GLY A 159 1.68 -2.57 18.83
N PRO A 160 1.56 -2.77 17.49
CA PRO A 160 0.31 -3.27 16.93
C PRO A 160 -0.01 -4.60 17.59
N ASN A 161 -1.22 -4.72 18.14
CA ASN A 161 -1.67 -5.96 18.76
C ASN A 161 -1.71 -7.04 17.67
N LYS A 162 -0.90 -8.10 17.81
CA LYS A 162 -0.74 -9.11 16.74
C LYS A 162 -2.05 -9.84 16.41
N GLU A 163 -2.97 -9.85 17.37
CA GLU A 163 -4.30 -10.42 17.27
C GLU A 163 -5.20 -9.64 16.30
N ASP A 164 -4.95 -8.34 16.11
CA ASP A 164 -5.79 -7.48 15.25
C ASP A 164 -5.48 -7.62 13.74
N ILE A 165 -4.40 -8.32 13.36
CA ILE A 165 -3.95 -8.43 11.96
C ILE A 165 -5.01 -9.12 11.08
N TRP A 166 -5.76 -10.06 11.66
CA TRP A 166 -6.78 -10.84 10.98
C TRP A 166 -8.20 -10.26 11.11
N THR A 167 -8.34 -9.12 11.77
CA THR A 167 -9.65 -8.46 11.90
C THR A 167 -10.02 -7.78 10.59
N PRO A 168 -11.31 -7.81 10.19
CA PRO A 168 -11.74 -7.14 8.99
C PRO A 168 -11.50 -5.63 9.11
N ILE A 169 -11.00 -5.04 8.04
CA ILE A 169 -10.70 -3.62 7.96
C ILE A 169 -12.00 -2.84 8.03
N THR A 170 -12.13 -1.97 9.04
CA THR A 170 -13.29 -1.12 9.26
C THR A 170 -13.16 0.24 8.59
N GLU A 171 -14.28 0.97 8.48
CA GLU A 171 -14.28 2.32 7.91
C GLU A 171 -13.41 3.30 8.72
N MET A 172 -13.36 3.10 10.04
CA MET A 172 -12.56 3.93 10.94
C MET A 172 -11.06 3.77 10.65
N ASN A 173 -10.61 2.53 10.38
CA ASN A 173 -9.23 2.24 10.00
C ASN A 173 -8.85 3.00 8.71
N ILE A 174 -9.73 3.03 7.71
CA ILE A 174 -9.50 3.77 6.46
C ILE A 174 -9.44 5.28 6.69
N LYS A 175 -10.30 5.82 7.56
CA LYS A 175 -10.30 7.26 7.90
C LYS A 175 -9.00 7.67 8.60
N MET A 176 -8.49 6.84 9.50
CA MET A 176 -7.22 7.06 10.19
C MET A 176 -6.01 6.92 9.26
N ALA A 177 -6.03 5.97 8.32
CA ALA A 177 -4.93 5.68 7.41
C ALA A 177 -4.95 6.52 6.10
N ARG A 178 -5.64 7.66 6.07
CA ARG A 178 -5.79 8.46 4.84
C ARG A 178 -4.46 9.01 4.32
N ILE A 179 -4.18 8.73 3.05
CA ILE A 179 -2.99 9.22 2.35
C ILE A 179 -3.02 10.76 2.22
N PRO A 180 -1.91 11.47 2.50
CA PRO A 180 -1.81 12.92 2.27
C PRO A 180 -2.05 13.30 0.80
N ARG A 181 -2.72 14.43 0.55
CA ARG A 181 -3.02 14.92 -0.82
C ARG A 181 -1.78 15.20 -1.68
N THR A 182 -0.64 15.42 -1.03
CA THR A 182 0.64 15.75 -1.64
C THR A 182 1.50 14.53 -1.94
N SER A 183 1.02 13.31 -1.68
CA SER A 183 1.78 12.11 -2.01
C SER A 183 1.96 11.99 -3.52
N ALA A 184 3.11 11.48 -3.94
CA ALA A 184 3.35 11.12 -5.32
C ALA A 184 2.40 9.98 -5.75
N PRO A 185 2.02 9.91 -7.04
CA PRO A 185 1.30 8.76 -7.56
C PRO A 185 2.15 7.48 -7.44
N CYS A 186 1.50 6.37 -7.14
CA CYS A 186 2.11 5.05 -7.12
C CYS A 186 2.46 4.58 -8.55
N PRO A 187 3.25 3.48 -8.72
CA PRO A 187 3.61 2.95 -10.04
C PRO A 187 2.41 2.52 -10.89
N ASP A 188 1.26 2.29 -10.27
CA ASP A 188 -0.05 2.05 -10.90
C ASP A 188 -0.65 3.31 -11.56
N GLY A 189 -0.09 4.50 -11.29
CA GLY A 189 -0.63 5.79 -11.76
C GLY A 189 -1.78 6.33 -10.92
N VAL A 190 -2.16 5.67 -9.83
CA VAL A 190 -3.21 6.14 -8.92
C VAL A 190 -2.63 7.28 -8.06
N SER A 191 -3.18 8.48 -8.24
CA SER A 191 -2.81 9.65 -7.45
C SER A 191 -3.61 9.71 -6.13
N ALA A 192 -3.10 10.41 -5.12
CA ALA A 192 -3.84 10.66 -3.87
C ALA A 192 -5.21 11.33 -4.11
N ARG A 193 -5.33 12.13 -5.17
CA ARG A 193 -6.59 12.77 -5.58
C ARG A 193 -7.59 11.74 -6.11
N LEU A 194 -7.10 10.80 -6.94
CA LEU A 194 -7.92 9.72 -7.47
C LEU A 194 -8.37 8.78 -6.35
N TYR A 195 -7.45 8.35 -5.48
CA TYR A 195 -7.78 7.50 -4.33
C TYR A 195 -8.89 8.11 -3.45
N ARG A 196 -8.81 9.42 -3.19
CA ARG A 196 -9.83 10.13 -2.38
C ARG A 196 -11.18 10.33 -3.08
N SER A 197 -11.24 10.15 -4.41
CA SER A 197 -12.51 10.17 -5.14
C SER A 197 -13.26 8.83 -5.11
N ILE A 198 -12.60 7.75 -4.68
CA ILE A 198 -13.20 6.42 -4.58
C ILE A 198 -14.16 6.39 -3.38
N PRO A 199 -15.38 5.88 -3.53
CA PRO A 199 -16.29 5.62 -2.42
C PRO A 199 -15.66 4.72 -1.35
N THR A 200 -15.91 5.03 -0.08
CA THR A 200 -15.28 4.28 1.03
C THR A 200 -15.77 2.83 1.08
N THR A 201 -17.00 2.57 0.64
CA THR A 201 -17.60 1.23 0.47
C THR A 201 -16.78 0.35 -0.47
N VAL A 202 -16.31 0.90 -1.58
CA VAL A 202 -15.48 0.21 -2.58
C VAL A 202 -14.11 -0.13 -2.01
N ILE A 203 -13.47 0.82 -1.33
CA ILE A 203 -12.16 0.62 -0.69
C ILE A 203 -12.24 -0.47 0.39
N LEU A 204 -13.29 -0.44 1.23
CA LEU A 204 -13.52 -1.45 2.27
C LEU A 204 -13.62 -2.86 1.68
N ARG A 205 -14.41 -3.01 0.62
CA ARG A 205 -14.60 -4.30 -0.04
C ARG A 205 -13.31 -4.77 -0.70
N LEU A 206 -12.58 -3.89 -1.38
CA LEU A 206 -11.29 -4.24 -1.99
C LEU A 206 -10.28 -4.75 -0.95
N PHE A 207 -10.13 -4.06 0.18
CA PHE A 207 -9.17 -4.48 1.20
C PHE A 207 -9.57 -5.78 1.90
N ASN A 208 -10.86 -5.96 2.22
CA ASN A 208 -11.35 -7.17 2.87
C ASN A 208 -11.45 -8.39 1.93
N LEU A 209 -11.34 -8.19 0.60
CA LEU A 209 -11.22 -9.29 -0.36
C LEU A 209 -9.77 -9.70 -0.64
N LEU A 210 -8.82 -8.82 -0.33
CA LEU A 210 -7.38 -9.07 -0.53
C LEU A 210 -6.69 -9.64 0.70
N MET A 211 -7.26 -9.42 1.89
CA MET A 211 -6.85 -9.99 3.17
C MET A 211 -7.56 -11.32 3.42
#